data_AF-A0A7N6BHW5-F1
#
_entry.id   AF-A0A7N6BHW5-F1
#
_cell.length_a   1.000
_cell.length_b   1.000
_cell.length_c   1.000
_cell.angle_alpha   90.00
_cell.angle_beta   90.00
_cell.angle_gamma   90.00
#
_symmetry.space_group_name_H-M   'P 1'
#
loop_
_entity.id
_entity.type
_entity.pdbx_description
1 polymer ?
#
loop_
_entity_poly.entity_id
_entity_poly.type
_entity_poly.pdbx_seq_one_letter_code
_entity_poly.pdbx_strand_id
1 'polypeptide(L)'
;MPFKRIAAGSQRRAARAAVPVELISQTHKDAIAPENQIHIDFDNTQEAYKSKGNMELLRSLLVFKLCAVDVLLMELSKRLLGQRMFERLMKMTFYGQFVAGEDHNSIKPLIEKNRAFGVGAVLDYSVEEDLTQEEAEKKEMDSCVSEAEKESPDADHREKKYKAHRQFGDRRGGVISARTYFYADEAKCDNQMETFINCIKASGGASADGFSAIKMTALGRPQFLLQFSEVLVKWRRFFNFLAALQGKSEMMVLEQKLELDQLKENLIKLGVGSKDDIENWFNGEKLGLSGTIDLLDWNSLINDTTKISNLLMVPNLETGQLEPLLNRFTAEEERQMKRMLQRVDILANYALDNGVRLMVDAEQTYFQPAISRLTLEMQRKFNREKPVIFNTYQCYLKEAYDNVTVDVELSRREGWYFGAKLVRGAYMYQERARAKEIGYEDPINPDYEATNRMYHKCLEYVLEEIEHSRTANVMVATHNEDTVKFTLEKMNKMGLSPTENKVYFGQLLGMCDQISFPLGQAGFPVYKYVPYGPVNEVIPYLSRRAQENRGFMKGSQRERSLLWKELTRRVLCGQIFYKPVY
;
A
#
# COMPACT_ATOMS: atom_id res chain seq x y z
N MET A 1 18.22 -4.92 -31.75
CA MET A 1 17.60 -5.57 -32.93
C MET A 1 16.17 -5.05 -33.08
N PRO A 2 15.65 -4.86 -34.31
CA PRO A 2 14.76 -3.75 -34.61
C PRO A 2 13.29 -3.99 -34.25
N PHE A 3 12.67 -2.92 -33.74
CA PHE A 3 11.25 -2.73 -33.47
C PHE A 3 10.39 -3.08 -34.70
N LYS A 4 9.46 -4.03 -34.55
CA LYS A 4 8.36 -4.23 -35.50
C LYS A 4 7.16 -3.37 -35.07
N ARG A 5 6.78 -2.45 -35.97
CA ARG A 5 5.48 -1.74 -35.99
C ARG A 5 4.34 -2.77 -35.93
N ILE A 6 3.48 -2.67 -34.93
CA ILE A 6 2.15 -3.29 -34.94
C ILE A 6 1.18 -2.19 -35.40
N ALA A 7 0.48 -2.47 -36.50
CA ALA A 7 -0.47 -1.58 -37.13
C ALA A 7 -1.70 -1.35 -36.23
N ALA A 8 -2.11 -0.09 -36.08
CA ALA A 8 -3.34 0.28 -35.42
C ALA A 8 -4.53 -0.05 -36.34
N GLY A 9 -5.33 -1.04 -35.95
CA GLY A 9 -6.67 -1.25 -36.50
C GLY A 9 -7.65 -0.29 -35.84
N SER A 10 -8.20 0.66 -36.61
CA SER A 10 -9.24 1.57 -36.13
C SER A 10 -10.58 0.83 -36.00
N GLN A 11 -10.95 0.44 -34.78
CA GLN A 11 -12.35 0.17 -34.46
C GLN A 11 -12.90 1.37 -33.67
N ARG A 12 -13.76 2.14 -34.34
CA ARG A 12 -14.57 3.20 -33.72
C ARG A 12 -15.43 2.58 -32.61
N ARG A 13 -15.06 2.79 -31.35
CA ARG A 13 -15.94 2.55 -30.20
C ARG A 13 -16.94 3.70 -30.13
N ALA A 14 -18.23 3.39 -30.24
CA ALA A 14 -19.31 4.34 -30.04
C ALA A 14 -19.25 4.88 -28.61
N ALA A 15 -19.34 6.21 -28.46
CA ALA A 15 -19.43 6.89 -27.18
C ALA A 15 -20.71 6.45 -26.45
N ARG A 16 -20.57 5.80 -25.30
CA ARG A 16 -21.68 5.62 -24.35
C ARG A 16 -21.83 6.92 -23.57
N ALA A 17 -23.05 7.46 -23.58
CA ALA A 17 -23.41 8.66 -22.83
C ALA A 17 -23.16 8.47 -21.33
N ALA A 18 -22.68 9.53 -20.67
CA ALA A 18 -22.48 9.58 -19.23
C ALA A 18 -23.82 9.45 -18.50
N VAL A 19 -23.93 8.47 -17.61
CA VAL A 19 -25.08 8.29 -16.72
C VAL A 19 -24.87 9.18 -15.47
N PRO A 20 -25.90 9.89 -14.97
CA PRO A 20 -25.76 10.76 -13.80
C PRO A 20 -25.38 9.99 -12.52
N VAL A 21 -24.70 10.69 -11.62
CA VAL A 21 -24.34 10.22 -10.28
C VAL A 21 -25.58 10.19 -9.40
N GLU A 22 -26.12 9.00 -9.13
CA GLU A 22 -27.01 8.78 -7.99
C GLU A 22 -26.17 8.30 -6.79
N LEU A 23 -26.36 8.93 -5.62
CA LEU A 23 -25.81 8.42 -4.37
C LEU A 23 -26.29 6.97 -4.20
N ILE A 24 -25.34 6.05 -4.12
CA ILE A 24 -25.59 4.61 -4.00
C ILE A 24 -26.20 4.35 -2.63
N SER A 25 -27.53 4.31 -2.56
CA SER A 25 -28.24 3.77 -1.40
C SER A 25 -29.65 3.34 -1.84
N GLN A 26 -29.99 2.12 -1.45
CA GLN A 26 -31.31 1.45 -1.52
C GLN A 26 -31.61 0.67 -2.80
N THR A 27 -30.98 -0.50 -2.91
CA THR A 27 -31.72 -1.67 -3.42
C THR A 27 -31.86 -2.70 -2.28
N HIS A 28 -33.10 -2.85 -1.79
CA HIS A 28 -33.50 -3.98 -0.96
C HIS A 28 -33.39 -5.27 -1.79
N LYS A 29 -32.67 -6.29 -1.30
CA LYS A 29 -32.77 -7.66 -1.79
C LYS A 29 -32.72 -8.68 -0.66
N ASP A 30 -33.44 -9.77 -0.90
CA ASP A 30 -33.86 -10.80 0.04
C ASP A 30 -32.71 -11.41 0.84
N ALA A 31 -32.96 -11.65 2.14
CA ALA A 31 -31.99 -12.24 3.04
C ALA A 31 -31.54 -13.62 2.52
N ILE A 32 -30.22 -13.83 2.47
CA ILE A 32 -29.63 -15.14 2.17
C ILE A 32 -30.23 -16.16 3.15
N ALA A 33 -30.69 -17.30 2.61
CA ALA A 33 -31.16 -18.41 3.42
C ALA A 33 -30.12 -18.75 4.52
N PRO A 34 -30.54 -19.05 5.77
CA PRO A 34 -29.62 -19.23 6.90
C PRO A 34 -28.48 -20.23 6.63
N GLU A 35 -28.76 -21.24 5.79
CA GLU A 35 -27.84 -22.31 5.39
C GLU A 35 -26.66 -21.84 4.52
N ASN A 36 -26.76 -20.64 3.92
CA ASN A 36 -25.73 -20.06 3.05
C ASN A 36 -25.01 -18.87 3.69
N GLN A 37 -25.24 -18.58 4.98
CA GLN A 37 -24.52 -17.52 5.69
C GLN A 37 -23.11 -18.00 6.09
N ILE A 38 -22.11 -17.18 5.77
CA ILE A 38 -20.74 -17.37 6.21
C ILE A 38 -20.70 -17.18 7.73
N HIS A 39 -20.38 -18.24 8.46
CA HIS A 39 -20.08 -18.18 9.89
C HIS A 39 -18.74 -18.85 10.18
N ILE A 40 -17.83 -18.12 10.83
CA ILE A 40 -16.50 -18.60 11.19
C ILE A 40 -16.30 -18.42 12.69
N ASP A 41 -16.04 -19.52 13.39
CA ASP A 41 -15.72 -19.51 14.81
C ASP A 41 -14.20 -19.33 15.01
N PHE A 42 -13.80 -18.11 15.35
CA PHE A 42 -12.40 -17.77 15.64
C PHE A 42 -11.91 -18.27 17.02
N ASP A 43 -12.80 -18.82 17.86
CA ASP A 43 -12.45 -19.42 19.16
C ASP A 43 -12.28 -20.95 19.09
N ASN A 44 -12.53 -21.55 17.92
CA ASN A 44 -12.23 -22.94 17.62
C ASN A 44 -10.73 -23.15 17.40
N THR A 45 -10.04 -23.52 18.48
CA THR A 45 -8.58 -23.68 18.47
C THR A 45 -8.10 -24.86 17.64
N GLN A 46 -8.93 -25.90 17.48
CA GLN A 46 -8.57 -27.07 16.70
C GLN A 46 -8.42 -26.72 15.22
N GLU A 47 -9.40 -26.01 14.66
CA GLU A 47 -9.33 -25.55 13.27
C GLU A 47 -8.29 -24.44 13.10
N ALA A 48 -8.18 -23.49 14.05
CA ALA A 48 -7.19 -22.42 14.03
C ALA A 48 -5.74 -22.93 13.92
N TYR A 49 -5.41 -24.02 14.61
CA TYR A 49 -4.04 -24.52 14.74
C TYR A 49 -3.84 -25.91 14.12
N LYS A 50 -4.80 -26.36 13.30
CA LYS A 50 -4.73 -27.63 12.58
C LYS A 50 -3.46 -27.77 11.75
N SER A 51 -2.99 -26.66 11.19
CA SER A 51 -1.75 -26.59 10.40
C SER A 51 -0.48 -26.70 11.25
N LYS A 52 -0.51 -26.53 12.57
CA LYS A 52 0.69 -26.50 13.41
C LYS A 52 0.92 -27.77 14.23
N GLY A 53 2.17 -28.20 14.31
CA GLY A 53 2.63 -29.21 15.26
C GLY A 53 2.81 -28.65 16.68
N ASN A 54 2.94 -29.53 17.67
CA ASN A 54 3.07 -29.12 19.08
C ASN A 54 4.31 -28.27 19.36
N MET A 55 5.43 -28.57 18.68
CA MET A 55 6.65 -27.77 18.80
C MET A 55 6.49 -26.35 18.22
N GLU A 56 5.65 -26.19 17.19
CA GLU A 56 5.36 -24.86 16.65
C GLU A 56 4.51 -24.04 17.62
N LEU A 57 3.53 -24.66 18.30
CA LEU A 57 2.73 -23.99 19.34
C LEU A 57 3.61 -23.56 20.52
N LEU A 58 4.49 -24.45 20.99
CA LEU A 58 5.45 -24.14 22.05
C LEU A 58 6.41 -23.02 21.64
N ARG A 59 6.90 -23.03 20.39
CA ARG A 59 7.72 -21.95 19.84
C ARG A 59 6.96 -20.62 19.85
N SER A 60 5.71 -20.59 19.40
CA SER A 60 4.91 -19.36 19.42
C SER A 60 4.73 -18.83 20.84
N LEU A 61 4.40 -19.69 21.81
CA LEU A 61 4.31 -19.31 23.24
C LEU A 61 5.63 -18.76 23.79
N LEU A 62 6.76 -19.38 23.43
CA LEU A 62 8.09 -18.92 23.81
C LEU A 62 8.41 -17.56 23.20
N VAL A 63 8.20 -17.39 21.89
CA VAL A 63 8.49 -16.14 21.18
C VAL A 63 7.68 -14.98 21.76
N PHE A 64 6.39 -15.17 22.04
CA PHE A 64 5.59 -14.13 22.71
C PHE A 64 6.16 -13.71 24.07
N LYS A 65 6.74 -14.65 24.82
CA LYS A 65 7.43 -14.33 26.08
C LYS A 65 8.76 -13.61 25.84
N LEU A 66 9.50 -13.99 24.80
CA LEU A 66 10.78 -13.39 24.47
C LEU A 66 10.62 -11.98 23.85
N CYS A 67 9.54 -11.69 23.12
CA CYS A 67 9.22 -10.34 22.62
C CYS A 67 9.05 -9.30 23.75
N ALA A 68 8.84 -9.75 24.99
CA ALA A 68 8.81 -8.87 26.16
C ALA A 68 10.21 -8.46 26.66
N VAL A 69 11.28 -9.02 26.08
CA VAL A 69 12.69 -8.81 26.48
C VAL A 69 13.39 -7.90 25.45
N ASP A 70 14.24 -6.98 25.92
CA ASP A 70 14.84 -5.94 25.07
C ASP A 70 15.84 -6.45 24.02
N VAL A 71 15.90 -5.73 22.89
CA VAL A 71 16.72 -6.03 21.69
C VAL A 71 18.22 -6.16 22.01
N LEU A 72 18.71 -5.46 23.04
CA LEU A 72 20.11 -5.50 23.47
C LEU A 72 20.59 -6.95 23.79
N LEU A 73 19.67 -7.83 24.20
CA LEU A 73 19.99 -9.23 24.46
C LEU A 73 20.32 -10.02 23.18
N MET A 74 19.79 -9.64 22.01
CA MET A 74 20.08 -10.34 20.75
C MET A 74 21.53 -10.14 20.32
N GLU A 75 22.04 -8.91 20.34
CA GLU A 75 23.45 -8.64 20.01
C GLU A 75 24.42 -9.26 21.01
N LEU A 76 24.09 -9.18 22.31
CA LEU A 76 24.86 -9.80 23.36
C LEU A 76 24.91 -11.34 23.19
N SER A 77 23.78 -11.95 22.83
CA SER A 77 23.71 -13.40 22.58
C SER A 77 24.55 -13.82 21.38
N LYS A 78 24.63 -13.00 20.32
CA LYS A 78 25.50 -13.26 19.16
C LYS A 78 26.98 -13.23 19.55
N ARG A 79 27.39 -12.27 20.37
CA ARG A 79 28.77 -12.15 20.88
C ARG A 79 29.16 -13.31 21.81
N LEU A 80 28.22 -13.80 22.63
CA LEU A 80 28.47 -14.87 23.61
C LEU A 80 28.43 -16.28 23.00
N LEU A 81 27.45 -16.56 22.14
CA LEU A 81 27.22 -17.91 21.59
C LEU A 81 28.04 -18.18 20.32
N GLY A 82 28.53 -17.13 19.67
CA GLY A 82 29.11 -17.21 18.34
C GLY A 82 28.06 -17.39 17.23
N GLN A 83 28.49 -17.15 16.00
CA GLN A 83 27.64 -17.02 14.81
C GLN A 83 26.70 -18.23 14.58
N ARG A 84 27.27 -19.44 14.56
CA ARG A 84 26.52 -20.67 14.23
C ARG A 84 25.44 -21.02 15.25
N MET A 85 25.77 -20.89 16.54
CA MET A 85 24.82 -21.20 17.63
C MET A 85 23.72 -20.14 17.72
N PHE A 86 24.08 -18.88 17.51
CA PHE A 86 23.11 -17.79 17.42
C PHE A 86 22.11 -18.01 16.28
N GLU A 87 22.58 -18.32 15.07
CA GLU A 87 21.69 -18.58 13.92
C GLU A 87 20.75 -19.77 14.19
N ARG A 88 21.27 -20.84 14.79
CA ARG A 88 20.45 -22.00 15.18
C ARG A 88 19.38 -21.61 16.21
N LEU A 89 19.74 -20.83 17.23
CA LEU A 89 18.81 -20.33 18.23
C LEU A 89 17.72 -19.46 17.59
N MET A 90 18.10 -18.54 16.70
CA MET A 90 17.17 -17.68 15.98
C MET A 90 16.20 -18.49 15.14
N LYS A 91 16.69 -19.46 14.34
CA LYS A 91 15.86 -20.37 13.52
C LYS A 91 14.87 -21.18 14.36
N MET A 92 15.23 -21.53 15.60
CA MET A 92 14.35 -22.22 16.54
C MET A 92 13.35 -21.30 17.26
N THR A 93 13.53 -19.98 17.20
CA THR A 93 12.74 -18.99 17.95
C THR A 93 12.14 -17.92 17.03
N PHE A 94 12.62 -16.67 17.09
CA PHE A 94 12.04 -15.51 16.42
C PHE A 94 12.08 -15.62 14.90
N TYR A 95 13.22 -16.03 14.34
CA TYR A 95 13.36 -16.18 12.90
C TYR A 95 12.36 -17.21 12.39
N GLY A 96 12.33 -18.41 12.98
CA GLY A 96 11.40 -19.45 12.54
C GLY A 96 9.92 -19.14 12.77
N GLN A 97 9.59 -18.13 13.60
CA GLN A 97 8.21 -17.67 13.80
C GLN A 97 7.77 -16.66 12.74
N PHE A 98 8.62 -15.69 12.39
CA PHE A 98 8.24 -14.54 11.57
C PHE A 98 8.87 -14.54 10.16
N VAL A 99 9.85 -15.41 9.89
CA VAL A 99 10.57 -15.49 8.62
C VAL A 99 10.49 -16.93 8.11
N ALA A 100 10.17 -17.08 6.83
CA ALA A 100 9.89 -18.38 6.25
C ALA A 100 11.12 -19.23 5.95
N GLY A 101 12.23 -18.58 5.61
CA GLY A 101 13.43 -19.22 5.12
C GLY A 101 14.44 -18.20 4.59
N GLU A 102 15.62 -18.69 4.24
CA GLU A 102 16.75 -17.85 3.82
C GLU A 102 16.69 -17.47 2.34
N ASP A 103 16.06 -18.33 1.54
CA ASP A 103 15.98 -18.24 0.09
C ASP A 103 14.70 -18.86 -0.48
N HIS A 104 14.49 -18.67 -1.78
CA HIS A 104 13.32 -19.14 -2.52
C HIS A 104 13.07 -20.66 -2.46
N ASN A 105 14.09 -21.49 -2.21
CA ASN A 105 13.90 -22.93 -2.06
C ASN A 105 13.48 -23.28 -0.62
N SER A 106 14.13 -22.66 0.36
CA SER A 106 13.86 -22.89 1.78
C SER A 106 12.45 -22.46 2.22
N ILE A 107 11.81 -21.53 1.51
CA ILE A 107 10.44 -21.08 1.81
C ILE A 107 9.34 -22.02 1.29
N LYS A 108 9.63 -22.87 0.28
CA LYS A 108 8.63 -23.72 -0.38
C LYS A 108 7.85 -24.61 0.59
N PRO A 109 8.49 -25.32 1.56
CA PRO A 109 7.75 -26.19 2.47
C PRO A 109 6.73 -25.43 3.32
N LEU A 110 7.04 -24.20 3.75
CA LEU A 110 6.08 -23.38 4.51
C LEU A 110 4.92 -22.94 3.63
N ILE A 111 5.19 -22.51 2.39
CA ILE A 111 4.16 -22.04 1.47
C ILE A 111 3.23 -23.18 1.07
N GLU A 112 3.77 -24.35 0.73
CA GLU A 112 3.01 -25.56 0.39
C GLU A 112 2.14 -25.99 1.57
N LYS A 113 2.72 -26.03 2.78
CA LYS A 113 1.99 -26.32 4.01
C LYS A 113 0.83 -25.34 4.22
N ASN A 114 1.09 -24.03 4.17
CA ASN A 114 0.03 -23.03 4.37
C ASN A 114 -1.06 -23.15 3.30
N ARG A 115 -0.67 -23.37 2.05
CA ARG A 115 -1.58 -23.51 0.91
C ARG A 115 -2.51 -24.71 1.06
N ALA A 116 -2.02 -25.81 1.60
CA ALA A 116 -2.86 -26.98 1.86
C ALA A 116 -3.95 -26.75 2.91
N PHE A 117 -3.82 -25.72 3.74
CA PHE A 117 -4.86 -25.23 4.66
C PHE A 117 -5.56 -23.95 4.15
N GLY A 118 -5.50 -23.69 2.83
CA GLY A 118 -6.21 -22.58 2.18
C GLY A 118 -5.57 -21.21 2.37
N VAL A 119 -4.30 -21.13 2.80
CA VAL A 119 -3.61 -19.86 3.05
C VAL A 119 -2.45 -19.67 2.07
N GLY A 120 -2.56 -18.67 1.19
CA GLY A 120 -1.52 -18.26 0.26
C GLY A 120 -0.42 -17.40 0.88
N ALA A 121 0.50 -16.93 0.04
CA ALA A 121 1.63 -16.10 0.44
C ALA A 121 1.72 -14.81 -0.38
N VAL A 122 2.05 -13.72 0.29
CA VAL A 122 2.59 -12.48 -0.30
C VAL A 122 4.09 -12.48 0.02
N LEU A 123 4.94 -12.73 -0.98
CA LEU A 123 6.38 -12.81 -0.73
C LEU A 123 7.00 -11.43 -0.58
N ASP A 124 7.87 -11.30 0.43
CA ASP A 124 8.69 -10.13 0.69
C ASP A 124 10.11 -10.55 1.03
N TYR A 125 11.08 -10.15 0.20
CA TYR A 125 12.48 -10.35 0.53
C TYR A 125 12.88 -9.32 1.58
N SER A 126 13.13 -9.72 2.82
CA SER A 126 13.23 -8.81 3.96
C SER A 126 14.66 -8.45 4.37
N VAL A 127 15.61 -8.59 3.45
CA VAL A 127 17.01 -8.18 3.64
C VAL A 127 17.11 -6.67 3.76
N GLU A 128 17.65 -6.16 4.86
CA GLU A 128 17.81 -4.72 5.07
C GLU A 128 19.28 -4.31 5.11
N GLU A 129 19.55 -3.09 4.64
CA GLU A 129 20.90 -2.53 4.79
C GLU A 129 21.14 -2.21 6.27
N ASP A 130 22.23 -2.77 6.79
CA ASP A 130 22.73 -2.46 8.13
C ASP A 130 23.50 -1.13 8.10
N LEU A 131 22.74 -0.04 7.98
CA LEU A 131 23.27 1.33 8.03
C LEU A 131 23.20 1.84 9.47
N THR A 132 24.25 2.53 9.90
CA THR A 132 24.17 3.38 11.09
C THR A 132 23.13 4.50 10.88
N GLN A 133 22.66 5.10 11.97
CA GLN A 133 21.71 6.22 11.88
C GLN A 133 22.31 7.37 11.06
N GLU A 134 23.57 7.73 11.28
CA GLU A 134 24.24 8.82 10.56
C GLU A 134 24.38 8.53 9.05
N GLU A 135 24.70 7.30 8.66
CA GLU A 135 24.77 6.90 7.26
C GLU A 135 23.41 6.94 6.58
N ALA A 136 22.36 6.47 7.28
CA ALA A 136 20.99 6.51 6.78
C ALA A 136 20.51 7.95 6.59
N GLU A 137 20.74 8.82 7.59
CA GLU A 137 20.45 10.25 7.49
C GLU A 137 21.18 10.89 6.31
N LYS A 138 22.48 10.63 6.16
CA LYS A 138 23.27 11.18 5.07
C LYS A 138 22.75 10.74 3.71
N LYS A 139 22.55 9.43 3.50
CA LYS A 139 22.00 8.90 2.24
C LYS A 139 20.64 9.50 1.90
N GLU A 140 19.75 9.61 2.88
CA GLU A 140 18.43 10.19 2.67
C GLU A 140 18.55 11.66 2.24
N MET A 141 19.33 12.47 2.96
CA MET A 141 19.55 13.88 2.60
C MET A 141 20.15 14.03 1.20
N ASP A 142 21.17 13.25 0.87
CA ASP A 142 21.82 13.30 -0.45
C ASP A 142 20.85 12.88 -1.59
N SER A 143 19.96 11.92 -1.31
CA SER A 143 19.04 11.37 -2.30
C SER A 143 17.75 12.15 -2.48
N CYS A 144 17.34 12.96 -1.49
CA CYS A 144 16.07 13.71 -1.49
C CYS A 144 16.21 15.19 -1.83
N VAL A 145 17.43 15.74 -1.81
CA VAL A 145 17.74 17.13 -2.16
C VAL A 145 18.12 17.23 -3.64
N SER A 146 17.47 18.14 -4.36
CA SER A 146 17.76 18.39 -5.78
C SER A 146 19.09 19.13 -5.99
N GLU A 147 19.68 19.04 -7.19
CA GLU A 147 20.90 19.83 -7.47
C GLU A 147 20.62 21.34 -7.41
N ALA A 148 19.44 21.77 -7.85
CA ALA A 148 19.00 23.16 -7.74
C ALA A 148 18.90 23.64 -6.28
N GLU A 149 18.42 22.78 -5.37
CA GLU A 149 18.35 23.08 -3.93
C GLU A 149 19.74 23.17 -3.28
N LYS A 150 20.73 22.42 -3.78
CA LYS A 150 22.13 22.52 -3.33
C LYS A 150 22.77 23.83 -3.78
N GLU A 151 22.47 24.28 -4.99
CA GLU A 151 23.04 25.50 -5.58
C GLU A 151 22.43 26.78 -5.01
N SER A 152 21.17 26.75 -4.54
CA SER A 152 20.49 27.93 -4.00
C SER A 152 19.50 27.57 -2.86
N PRO A 153 19.99 27.35 -1.63
CA PRO A 153 19.17 26.93 -0.48
C PRO A 153 18.06 27.93 -0.11
N ASP A 154 18.31 29.24 -0.31
CA ASP A 154 17.38 30.32 0.04
C ASP A 154 16.31 30.58 -1.03
N ALA A 155 16.43 29.98 -2.22
CA ALA A 155 15.46 30.10 -3.31
C ALA A 155 14.39 28.99 -3.31
N ASP A 156 14.47 28.05 -2.36
CA ASP A 156 13.61 26.87 -2.32
C ASP A 156 12.26 27.15 -1.65
N HIS A 157 11.24 27.45 -2.47
CA HIS A 157 9.85 27.68 -2.05
C HIS A 157 9.04 26.41 -1.73
N ARG A 158 9.69 25.25 -1.54
CA ARG A 158 8.96 24.01 -1.24
C ARG A 158 8.27 24.04 0.12
N GLU A 159 7.12 23.37 0.19
CA GLU A 159 6.41 23.21 1.45
C GLU A 159 7.23 22.37 2.44
N LYS A 160 7.22 22.78 3.72
CA LYS A 160 8.03 22.14 4.78
C LYS A 160 7.84 20.62 4.86
N LYS A 161 6.63 20.13 4.56
CA LYS A 161 6.31 18.70 4.54
C LYS A 161 7.15 17.93 3.52
N TYR A 162 7.38 18.48 2.32
CA TYR A 162 8.06 17.80 1.21
C TYR A 162 9.56 18.07 1.13
N LYS A 163 10.11 18.84 2.07
CA LYS A 163 11.57 18.99 2.24
C LYS A 163 12.16 17.80 3.00
N ALA A 164 13.40 17.46 2.69
CA ALA A 164 14.18 16.50 3.48
C ALA A 164 14.61 17.15 4.81
N HIS A 165 14.53 16.40 5.91
CA HIS A 165 14.92 16.89 7.24
C HIS A 165 15.83 15.87 7.89
N ARG A 166 17.03 16.31 8.29
CA ARG A 166 18.09 15.43 8.81
C ARG A 166 17.64 14.61 10.02
N GLN A 167 16.91 15.23 10.96
CA GLN A 167 16.37 14.56 12.15
C GLN A 167 15.43 13.39 11.83
N PHE A 168 14.82 13.40 10.64
CA PHE A 168 13.95 12.33 10.14
C PHE A 168 14.56 11.61 8.93
N GLY A 169 15.87 11.78 8.71
CA GLY A 169 16.61 11.21 7.58
C GLY A 169 16.75 9.70 7.71
N ASP A 170 16.94 9.18 8.93
CA ASP A 170 16.74 7.75 9.18
C ASP A 170 15.25 7.41 9.25
N ARG A 171 14.69 7.11 8.08
CA ARG A 171 13.29 6.74 7.91
C ARG A 171 12.89 5.43 8.61
N ARG A 172 13.83 4.69 9.24
CA ARG A 172 13.53 3.52 10.07
C ARG A 172 13.14 3.90 11.51
N GLY A 173 13.48 5.11 11.96
CA GLY A 173 13.25 5.57 13.33
C GLY A 173 11.75 5.61 13.70
N GLY A 174 11.36 4.87 14.75
CA GLY A 174 9.97 4.81 15.22
C GLY A 174 8.99 4.10 14.29
N VAL A 175 9.50 3.42 13.25
CA VAL A 175 8.73 2.57 12.33
C VAL A 175 8.89 1.13 12.79
N ILE A 176 7.78 0.41 12.97
CA ILE A 176 7.77 -0.91 13.62
C ILE A 176 7.33 -2.01 12.64
N SER A 177 6.77 -1.67 11.48
CA SER A 177 6.15 -2.67 10.62
C SER A 177 6.49 -2.65 9.15
N ALA A 178 7.20 -1.63 8.69
CA ALA A 178 7.57 -1.48 7.30
C ALA A 178 9.09 -1.53 7.09
N ARG A 179 9.50 -2.08 5.94
CA ARG A 179 10.86 -1.99 5.39
C ARG A 179 11.09 -0.60 4.80
N THR A 180 12.31 -0.11 4.89
CA THR A 180 12.75 1.17 4.32
C THR A 180 13.94 0.93 3.42
N TYR A 181 13.94 1.54 2.23
CA TYR A 181 15.06 1.48 1.29
C TYR A 181 15.75 2.84 1.23
N PHE A 182 17.07 2.86 1.26
CA PHE A 182 17.87 4.05 1.03
C PHE A 182 18.47 4.00 -0.37
N TYR A 183 18.28 5.07 -1.12
CA TYR A 183 18.88 5.19 -2.44
C TYR A 183 20.39 5.32 -2.32
N ALA A 184 21.12 4.59 -3.15
CA ALA A 184 22.56 4.68 -3.27
C ALA A 184 22.92 5.11 -4.71
N ASP A 185 22.50 4.31 -5.68
CA ASP A 185 22.66 4.57 -7.11
C ASP A 185 21.65 3.74 -7.92
N GLU A 186 21.67 3.93 -9.23
CA GLU A 186 20.78 3.24 -10.17
C GLU A 186 21.07 1.73 -10.26
N ALA A 187 22.33 1.31 -10.09
CA ALA A 187 22.70 -0.12 -10.10
C ALA A 187 22.12 -0.85 -8.88
N LYS A 188 22.05 -0.18 -7.72
CA LYS A 188 21.35 -0.69 -6.55
C LYS A 188 19.86 -0.85 -6.83
N CYS A 189 19.21 0.12 -7.48
CA CYS A 189 17.80 0.00 -7.89
C CYS A 189 17.58 -1.18 -8.86
N ASP A 190 18.50 -1.43 -9.80
CA ASP A 190 18.45 -2.60 -10.68
C ASP A 190 18.56 -3.92 -9.90
N ASN A 191 19.47 -3.99 -8.91
CA ASN A 191 19.58 -5.16 -8.03
C ASN A 191 18.31 -5.40 -7.18
N GLN A 192 17.65 -4.33 -6.72
CA GLN A 192 16.36 -4.46 -6.03
C GLN A 192 15.25 -4.92 -6.99
N MET A 193 15.24 -4.43 -8.23
CA MET A 193 14.32 -4.91 -9.26
C MET A 193 14.51 -6.42 -9.52
N GLU A 194 15.75 -6.89 -9.70
CA GLU A 194 16.03 -8.32 -9.88
C GLU A 194 15.57 -9.16 -8.68
N THR A 195 15.72 -8.63 -7.46
CA THR A 195 15.20 -9.25 -6.25
C THR A 195 13.67 -9.40 -6.31
N PHE A 196 12.95 -8.34 -6.71
CA PHE A 196 11.49 -8.42 -6.89
C PHE A 196 11.08 -9.37 -8.01
N ILE A 197 11.83 -9.44 -9.11
CA ILE A 197 11.60 -10.43 -10.18
C ILE A 197 11.70 -11.86 -9.63
N ASN A 198 12.68 -12.13 -8.77
CA ASN A 198 12.82 -13.44 -8.15
C ASN A 198 11.66 -13.75 -7.18
N CYS A 199 11.20 -12.75 -6.40
CA CYS A 199 9.98 -12.88 -5.59
C CYS A 199 8.76 -13.24 -6.45
N ILE A 200 8.58 -12.55 -7.59
CA ILE A 200 7.48 -12.80 -8.52
C ILE A 200 7.54 -14.24 -9.04
N LYS A 201 8.70 -14.68 -9.54
CA LYS A 201 8.88 -16.04 -10.05
C LYS A 201 8.62 -17.10 -8.98
N ALA A 202 9.08 -16.88 -7.75
CA ALA A 202 8.84 -17.79 -6.65
C ALA A 202 7.36 -17.82 -6.23
N SER A 203 6.67 -16.67 -6.25
CA SER A 203 5.24 -16.59 -5.95
C SER A 203 4.41 -17.34 -7.01
N GLY A 204 4.72 -17.15 -8.29
CA GLY A 204 4.04 -17.84 -9.40
C GLY A 204 4.31 -19.35 -9.44
N GLY A 205 5.54 -19.77 -9.10
CA GLY A 205 5.88 -21.19 -8.95
C GLY A 205 5.19 -21.87 -7.76
N ALA A 206 4.84 -21.12 -6.72
CA ALA A 206 4.26 -21.66 -5.50
C ALA A 206 2.72 -21.63 -5.46
N SER A 207 2.08 -20.69 -6.18
CA SER A 207 0.62 -20.55 -6.23
C SER A 207 0.15 -19.96 -7.57
N ALA A 208 -0.96 -20.48 -8.10
CA ALA A 208 -1.58 -20.00 -9.33
C ALA A 208 -2.23 -18.60 -9.19
N ASP A 209 -2.19 -18.01 -7.98
CA ASP A 209 -2.85 -16.75 -7.67
C ASP A 209 -2.10 -15.93 -6.59
N GLY A 210 -0.77 -16.08 -6.55
CA GLY A 210 0.10 -15.46 -5.54
C GLY A 210 0.20 -13.93 -5.64
N PHE A 211 0.70 -13.31 -4.57
CA PHE A 211 1.08 -11.89 -4.57
C PHE A 211 2.58 -11.72 -4.35
N SER A 212 3.12 -10.60 -4.84
CA SER A 212 4.45 -10.11 -4.49
C SER A 212 4.37 -8.63 -4.12
N ALA A 213 5.03 -8.24 -3.05
CA ALA A 213 5.06 -6.84 -2.61
C ALA A 213 6.27 -6.10 -3.20
N ILE A 214 6.09 -4.82 -3.52
CA ILE A 214 7.15 -3.91 -3.99
C ILE A 214 7.03 -2.55 -3.30
N LYS A 215 8.14 -1.81 -3.18
CA LYS A 215 8.17 -0.42 -2.71
C LYS A 215 8.75 0.49 -3.78
N MET A 216 8.16 1.66 -3.98
CA MET A 216 8.61 2.58 -5.03
C MET A 216 9.96 3.20 -4.70
N THR A 217 10.24 3.47 -3.42
CA THR A 217 11.56 3.99 -3.00
C THR A 217 12.71 3.01 -3.23
N ALA A 218 12.43 1.73 -3.48
CA ALA A 218 13.44 0.74 -3.87
C ALA A 218 13.85 0.85 -5.36
N LEU A 219 13.02 1.49 -6.19
CA LEU A 219 13.11 1.43 -7.65
C LEU A 219 13.66 2.72 -8.28
N GLY A 220 13.98 3.74 -7.48
CA GLY A 220 14.63 4.94 -7.97
C GLY A 220 14.83 5.98 -6.89
N ARG A 221 15.32 7.15 -7.31
CA ARG A 221 15.65 8.25 -6.40
C ARG A 221 14.41 8.86 -5.73
N PRO A 222 14.32 8.92 -4.38
CA PRO A 222 13.13 9.40 -3.68
C PRO A 222 12.81 10.88 -3.86
N GLN A 223 13.79 11.72 -4.21
CA GLN A 223 13.58 13.13 -4.57
C GLN A 223 12.42 13.32 -5.56
N PHE A 224 12.37 12.49 -6.61
CA PHE A 224 11.30 12.56 -7.60
C PHE A 224 9.92 12.34 -6.95
N LEU A 225 9.81 11.35 -6.05
CA LEU A 225 8.57 11.07 -5.34
C LEU A 225 8.15 12.23 -4.43
N LEU A 226 9.10 12.93 -3.79
CA LEU A 226 8.80 14.12 -2.98
C LEU A 226 8.28 15.26 -3.84
N GLN A 227 9.01 15.61 -4.91
CA GLN A 227 8.66 16.72 -5.79
C GLN A 227 7.32 16.47 -6.48
N PHE A 228 7.12 15.24 -6.98
CA PHE A 228 5.85 14.89 -7.62
C PHE A 228 4.69 14.82 -6.61
N SER A 229 4.94 14.41 -5.35
CA SER A 229 3.89 14.44 -4.33
C SER A 229 3.47 15.86 -3.97
N GLU A 230 4.44 16.78 -3.86
CA GLU A 230 4.18 18.19 -3.61
C GLU A 230 3.33 18.81 -4.72
N VAL A 231 3.71 18.56 -5.97
CA VAL A 231 2.97 18.92 -7.18
C VAL A 231 1.51 18.49 -7.10
N LEU A 232 1.27 17.20 -6.84
CA LEU A 232 -0.09 16.64 -6.83
C LEU A 232 -0.94 17.27 -5.72
N VAL A 233 -0.35 17.51 -4.55
CA VAL A 233 -1.07 18.12 -3.43
C VAL A 233 -1.33 19.61 -3.65
N LYS A 234 -0.36 20.38 -4.18
CA LYS A 234 -0.57 21.78 -4.57
C LYS A 234 -1.65 21.88 -5.65
N TRP A 235 -1.64 20.99 -6.64
CA TRP A 235 -2.65 20.95 -7.70
C TRP A 235 -4.05 20.67 -7.17
N ARG A 236 -4.19 19.72 -6.24
CA ARG A 236 -5.46 19.43 -5.57
C ARG A 236 -5.93 20.57 -4.67
N ARG A 237 -5.03 21.20 -3.92
CA ARG A 237 -5.36 22.39 -3.11
C ARG A 237 -5.84 23.55 -3.97
N PHE A 238 -5.24 23.72 -5.16
CA PHE A 238 -5.66 24.73 -6.09
C PHE A 238 -7.08 24.46 -6.62
N PHE A 239 -7.41 23.22 -6.96
CA PHE A 239 -8.78 22.84 -7.28
C PHE A 239 -9.75 23.18 -6.14
N ASN A 240 -9.42 22.81 -4.90
CA ASN A 240 -10.27 23.09 -3.73
C ASN A 240 -10.45 24.60 -3.49
N PHE A 241 -9.39 25.40 -3.73
CA PHE A 241 -9.47 26.86 -3.68
C PHE A 241 -10.45 27.41 -4.72
N LEU A 242 -10.37 26.92 -5.97
CA LEU A 242 -11.30 27.31 -7.04
C LEU A 242 -12.73 26.84 -6.74
N ALA A 243 -12.91 25.68 -6.11
CA ALA A 243 -14.20 25.21 -5.60
C ALA A 243 -14.77 26.14 -4.53
N ALA A 244 -13.95 26.60 -3.59
CA ALA A 244 -14.36 27.55 -2.57
C ALA A 244 -14.80 28.90 -3.17
N LEU A 245 -14.12 29.38 -4.22
CA LEU A 245 -14.54 30.60 -4.95
C LEU A 245 -15.91 30.45 -5.62
N GLN A 246 -16.35 29.23 -5.92
CA GLN A 246 -17.70 28.94 -6.43
C GLN A 246 -18.69 28.54 -5.33
N GLY A 247 -18.33 28.66 -4.04
CA GLY A 247 -19.20 28.28 -2.92
C GLY A 247 -19.38 26.77 -2.74
N LYS A 248 -18.46 25.95 -3.28
CA LYS A 248 -18.54 24.47 -3.29
C LYS A 248 -17.61 23.82 -2.25
N SER A 249 -17.13 24.58 -1.26
CA SER A 249 -16.14 24.10 -0.28
C SER A 249 -16.64 23.03 0.68
N GLU A 250 -17.94 22.99 0.97
CA GLU A 250 -18.55 22.03 1.91
C GLU A 250 -19.02 20.72 1.24
N MET A 251 -18.95 20.65 -0.09
CA MET A 251 -19.36 19.47 -0.85
C MET A 251 -18.32 18.35 -0.74
N MET A 252 -18.77 17.10 -0.85
CA MET A 252 -17.85 15.96 -0.93
C MET A 252 -16.98 16.08 -2.18
N VAL A 253 -15.76 15.54 -2.14
CA VAL A 253 -14.77 15.70 -3.22
C VAL A 253 -15.31 15.28 -4.59
N LEU A 254 -16.11 14.21 -4.67
CA LEU A 254 -16.72 13.73 -5.91
C LEU A 254 -17.89 14.59 -6.41
N GLU A 255 -18.46 15.43 -5.55
CA GLU A 255 -19.59 16.32 -5.87
C GLU A 255 -19.12 17.72 -6.30
N GLN A 256 -17.86 18.07 -6.02
CA GLN A 256 -17.25 19.33 -6.42
C GLN A 256 -17.07 19.37 -7.95
N LYS A 257 -18.03 19.98 -8.63
CA LYS A 257 -18.00 20.26 -10.07
C LYS A 257 -17.87 21.76 -10.27
N LEU A 258 -16.82 22.24 -10.91
CA LEU A 258 -16.60 23.66 -11.18
C LEU A 258 -17.25 24.05 -12.50
N GLU A 259 -18.00 25.15 -12.52
CA GLU A 259 -18.52 25.71 -13.78
C GLU A 259 -17.34 26.21 -14.63
N LEU A 260 -17.28 25.77 -15.89
CA LEU A 260 -16.13 26.01 -16.76
C LEU A 260 -15.90 27.50 -17.03
N ASP A 261 -16.96 28.27 -17.28
CA ASP A 261 -16.85 29.69 -17.60
C ASP A 261 -16.34 30.49 -16.39
N GLN A 262 -16.90 30.22 -15.21
CA GLN A 262 -16.46 30.86 -13.97
C GLN A 262 -15.04 30.42 -13.57
N LEU A 263 -14.67 29.16 -13.86
CA LEU A 263 -13.30 28.67 -13.69
C LEU A 263 -12.32 29.46 -14.56
N LYS A 264 -12.60 29.60 -15.87
CA LYS A 264 -11.78 30.38 -16.80
C LYS A 264 -11.62 31.82 -16.34
N GLU A 265 -12.71 32.47 -15.93
CA GLU A 265 -12.66 33.83 -15.38
C GLU A 265 -11.79 33.94 -14.14
N ASN A 266 -11.94 33.00 -13.20
CA ASN A 266 -11.15 32.99 -11.96
C ASN A 266 -9.66 32.78 -12.25
N LEU A 267 -9.32 31.89 -13.19
CA LEU A 267 -7.93 31.69 -13.63
C LEU A 267 -7.34 32.97 -14.24
N ILE A 268 -8.09 33.68 -15.09
CA ILE A 268 -7.68 34.97 -15.66
C ILE A 268 -7.49 36.02 -14.56
N LYS A 269 -8.42 36.13 -13.60
CA LYS A 269 -8.33 37.08 -12.47
C LYS A 269 -7.11 36.81 -11.59
N LEU A 270 -6.72 35.55 -11.45
CA LEU A 270 -5.52 35.11 -10.72
C LEU A 270 -4.24 35.23 -11.56
N GLY A 271 -4.34 35.60 -12.84
CA GLY A 271 -3.20 35.71 -13.77
C GLY A 271 -2.62 34.37 -14.22
N VAL A 272 -3.33 33.25 -14.01
CA VAL A 272 -2.84 31.89 -14.27
C VAL A 272 -2.85 31.62 -15.77
N GLY A 273 -1.78 32.02 -16.47
CA GLY A 273 -1.62 31.83 -17.91
C GLY A 273 -2.31 32.90 -18.76
N SER A 274 -2.04 32.89 -20.07
CA SER A 274 -2.74 33.79 -21.00
C SER A 274 -4.16 33.27 -21.30
N LYS A 275 -5.03 34.14 -21.79
CA LYS A 275 -6.40 33.76 -22.17
C LYS A 275 -6.41 32.61 -23.19
N ASP A 276 -5.51 32.65 -24.16
CA ASP A 276 -5.37 31.63 -25.20
C ASP A 276 -4.87 30.29 -24.62
N ASP A 277 -3.97 30.33 -23.63
CA ASP A 277 -3.50 29.12 -22.94
C ASP A 277 -4.64 28.44 -22.18
N ILE A 278 -5.41 29.23 -21.41
CA ILE A 278 -6.55 28.73 -20.62
C ILE A 278 -7.61 28.12 -21.54
N GLU A 279 -7.93 28.76 -22.67
CA GLU A 279 -8.86 28.19 -23.65
C GLU A 279 -8.36 26.86 -24.20
N ASN A 280 -7.05 26.76 -24.51
CA ASN A 280 -6.45 25.53 -25.00
C ASN A 280 -6.43 24.39 -23.97
N TRP A 281 -6.28 24.69 -22.67
CA TRP A 281 -6.25 23.66 -21.61
C TRP A 281 -7.56 22.84 -21.55
N PHE A 282 -8.69 23.48 -21.84
CA PHE A 282 -10.01 22.85 -21.75
C PHE A 282 -10.59 22.45 -23.11
N ASN A 283 -9.83 22.56 -24.22
CA ASN A 283 -10.27 22.18 -25.57
C ASN A 283 -10.04 20.69 -25.91
N GLY A 284 -9.58 19.86 -24.97
CA GLY A 284 -9.35 18.43 -25.17
C GLY A 284 -10.66 17.65 -25.41
N GLU A 285 -10.61 16.56 -26.19
CA GLU A 285 -11.78 15.78 -26.67
C GLU A 285 -12.77 15.28 -25.60
N LYS A 286 -12.45 15.39 -24.30
CA LYS A 286 -13.30 14.94 -23.17
C LYS A 286 -13.54 15.97 -22.07
N LEU A 287 -12.82 17.10 -22.06
CA LEU A 287 -12.88 18.09 -20.98
C LEU A 287 -14.01 19.10 -21.25
N GLY A 288 -14.89 19.33 -20.28
CA GLY A 288 -15.91 20.39 -20.35
C GLY A 288 -17.12 20.11 -21.25
N LEU A 289 -17.31 18.88 -21.74
CA LEU A 289 -18.49 18.51 -22.55
C LEU A 289 -19.83 18.71 -21.81
N SER A 290 -19.82 18.67 -20.48
CA SER A 290 -20.98 18.94 -19.62
C SER A 290 -21.08 20.40 -19.15
N GLY A 291 -20.16 21.28 -19.54
CA GLY A 291 -20.04 22.65 -19.02
C GLY A 291 -19.36 22.75 -17.65
N THR A 292 -18.98 21.62 -17.05
CA THR A 292 -18.35 21.55 -15.71
C THR A 292 -17.04 20.76 -15.74
N ILE A 293 -16.16 21.04 -14.77
CA ILE A 293 -14.89 20.33 -14.53
C ILE A 293 -14.87 19.81 -13.10
N ASP A 294 -14.72 18.51 -12.90
CA ASP A 294 -14.48 17.96 -11.56
C ASP A 294 -13.00 17.67 -11.29
N LEU A 295 -12.71 17.11 -10.12
CA LEU A 295 -11.34 16.84 -9.70
C LEU A 295 -10.62 15.84 -10.64
N LEU A 296 -11.34 14.88 -11.23
CA LEU A 296 -10.72 13.88 -12.12
C LEU A 296 -10.36 14.50 -13.46
N ASP A 297 -11.26 15.33 -14.01
CA ASP A 297 -11.00 16.14 -15.18
C ASP A 297 -9.79 17.05 -14.95
N TRP A 298 -9.77 17.75 -13.80
CA TRP A 298 -8.65 18.60 -13.39
C TRP A 298 -7.32 17.84 -13.26
N ASN A 299 -7.34 16.63 -12.71
CA ASN A 299 -6.14 15.79 -12.60
C ASN A 299 -5.67 15.24 -13.95
N SER A 300 -6.55 15.09 -14.94
CA SER A 300 -6.19 14.65 -16.29
C SER A 300 -5.32 15.68 -17.03
N LEU A 301 -5.42 16.97 -16.68
CA LEU A 301 -4.60 18.04 -17.25
C LEU A 301 -3.09 17.84 -17.01
N ILE A 302 -2.74 17.14 -15.92
CA ILE A 302 -1.34 16.75 -15.62
C ILE A 302 -0.83 15.69 -16.62
N ASN A 303 -1.71 14.84 -17.17
CA ASN A 303 -1.33 13.72 -18.03
C ASN A 303 -1.22 14.09 -19.52
N ASP A 304 -2.15 14.89 -20.04
CA ASP A 304 -2.30 15.11 -21.50
C ASP A 304 -1.26 16.07 -22.10
N THR A 305 -0.32 16.53 -21.28
CA THR A 305 0.59 17.61 -21.63
C THR A 305 2.02 17.29 -21.20
N THR A 306 2.54 16.15 -21.64
CA THR A 306 3.94 15.70 -21.45
C THR A 306 5.01 16.60 -22.11
N LYS A 307 4.68 17.86 -22.41
CA LYS A 307 5.59 18.97 -22.75
C LYS A 307 5.50 20.15 -21.75
N ILE A 308 5.09 19.92 -20.50
CA ILE A 308 4.97 21.00 -19.52
C ILE A 308 6.15 21.03 -18.55
N SER A 309 7.17 21.80 -18.91
CA SER A 309 8.09 22.40 -17.94
C SER A 309 7.77 23.88 -17.68
N ASN A 310 6.86 24.50 -18.45
CA ASN A 310 6.61 25.95 -18.43
C ASN A 310 5.14 26.37 -18.18
N LEU A 311 4.19 25.43 -18.10
CA LEU A 311 2.74 25.72 -18.19
C LEU A 311 1.93 25.48 -16.91
N LEU A 312 2.40 24.65 -15.97
CA LEU A 312 1.72 24.50 -14.69
C LEU A 312 2.28 25.57 -13.77
N MET A 313 1.73 26.78 -13.85
CA MET A 313 1.92 27.82 -12.83
C MET A 313 0.75 27.69 -11.85
N VAL A 314 1.01 27.56 -10.56
CA VAL A 314 -0.03 27.52 -9.53
C VAL A 314 0.18 28.71 -8.58
N PRO A 315 -0.90 29.43 -8.21
CA PRO A 315 -0.78 30.51 -7.25
C PRO A 315 -0.35 29.93 -5.89
N ASN A 316 0.76 30.42 -5.38
CA ASN A 316 1.18 30.19 -4.01
C ASN A 316 0.11 30.79 -3.08
N LEU A 317 -0.55 29.95 -2.30
CA LEU A 317 -1.67 30.36 -1.45
C LEU A 317 -1.25 31.23 -0.26
N GLU A 318 0.04 31.27 0.08
CA GLU A 318 0.59 32.12 1.15
C GLU A 318 1.02 33.49 0.59
N THR A 319 1.63 33.52 -0.61
CA THR A 319 2.21 34.75 -1.18
C THR A 319 1.34 35.41 -2.25
N GLY A 320 0.35 34.69 -2.80
CA GLY A 320 -0.49 35.12 -3.91
C GLY A 320 0.23 35.18 -5.26
N GLN A 321 1.52 34.83 -5.33
CA GLN A 321 2.31 34.85 -6.56
C GLN A 321 2.21 33.54 -7.33
N LEU A 322 2.34 33.59 -8.65
CA LEU A 322 2.33 32.40 -9.50
C LEU A 322 3.72 31.75 -9.52
N GLU A 323 3.79 30.46 -9.21
CA GLU A 323 5.02 29.69 -9.19
C GLU A 323 4.93 28.49 -10.14
N PRO A 324 6.02 28.12 -10.85
CA PRO A 324 6.09 26.86 -11.57
C PRO A 324 5.85 25.69 -10.61
N LEU A 325 4.88 24.84 -10.96
CA LEU A 325 4.50 23.63 -10.23
C LEU A 325 5.67 22.64 -10.14
N LEU A 326 6.55 22.65 -11.15
CA LEU A 326 7.83 21.95 -11.16
C LEU A 326 8.95 22.96 -11.41
N ASN A 327 9.94 23.04 -10.51
CA ASN A 327 11.26 23.53 -10.91
C ASN A 327 11.76 22.62 -12.05
N ARG A 328 12.37 23.20 -13.09
CA ARG A 328 12.86 22.42 -14.24
C ARG A 328 13.75 21.28 -13.75
N PHE A 329 13.28 20.04 -13.88
CA PHE A 329 14.10 18.86 -13.66
C PHE A 329 15.35 18.97 -14.53
N THR A 330 16.50 18.68 -13.95
CA THR A 330 17.71 18.48 -14.73
C THR A 330 17.53 17.29 -15.68
N ALA A 331 18.32 17.24 -16.75
CA ALA A 331 18.27 16.13 -17.69
C ALA A 331 18.55 14.77 -17.03
N GLU A 332 19.30 14.75 -15.93
CA GLU A 332 19.56 13.51 -15.18
C GLU A 332 18.37 13.12 -14.29
N GLU A 333 17.72 14.06 -13.62
CA GLU A 333 16.51 13.78 -12.83
C GLU A 333 15.38 13.23 -13.71
N GLU A 334 15.22 13.76 -14.93
CA GLU A 334 14.24 13.24 -15.90
C GLU A 334 14.58 11.79 -16.31
N ARG A 335 15.87 11.45 -16.47
CA ARG A 335 16.31 10.08 -16.77
C ARG A 335 16.05 9.15 -15.58
N GLN A 336 16.35 9.58 -14.35
CA GLN A 336 16.13 8.81 -13.12
C GLN A 336 14.63 8.51 -12.94
N MET A 337 13.77 9.51 -13.17
CA MET A 337 12.32 9.32 -13.20
C MET A 337 11.92 8.26 -14.24
N LYS A 338 12.38 8.39 -15.49
CA LYS A 338 12.07 7.42 -16.56
C LYS A 338 12.52 6.01 -16.20
N ARG A 339 13.71 5.85 -15.58
CA ARG A 339 14.21 4.54 -15.13
C ARG A 339 13.33 3.94 -14.04
N MET A 340 12.92 4.73 -13.04
CA MET A 340 11.98 4.26 -12.01
C MET A 340 10.69 3.71 -12.64
N LEU A 341 10.08 4.46 -13.57
CA LEU A 341 8.87 4.03 -14.27
C LEU A 341 9.09 2.77 -15.12
N GLN A 342 10.24 2.67 -15.80
CA GLN A 342 10.62 1.47 -16.56
C GLN A 342 10.75 0.25 -15.67
N ARG A 343 11.35 0.36 -14.49
CA ARG A 343 11.47 -0.77 -13.54
C ARG A 343 10.10 -1.25 -13.06
N VAL A 344 9.20 -0.33 -12.73
CA VAL A 344 7.82 -0.69 -12.35
C VAL A 344 7.10 -1.41 -13.50
N ASP A 345 7.25 -0.92 -14.73
CA ASP A 345 6.66 -1.54 -15.91
C ASP A 345 7.20 -2.96 -16.15
N ILE A 346 8.52 -3.16 -16.01
CA ILE A 346 9.17 -4.47 -16.11
C ILE A 346 8.57 -5.42 -15.06
N LEU A 347 8.48 -4.99 -13.80
CA LEU A 347 7.91 -5.81 -12.73
C LEU A 347 6.46 -6.19 -13.01
N ALA A 348 5.64 -5.24 -13.49
CA ALA A 348 4.25 -5.50 -13.83
C ALA A 348 4.09 -6.53 -14.96
N ASN A 349 4.93 -6.47 -16.00
CA ASN A 349 4.95 -7.48 -17.05
C ASN A 349 5.38 -8.85 -16.51
N TYR A 350 6.45 -8.92 -15.69
CA TYR A 350 6.85 -10.19 -15.06
C TYR A 350 5.74 -10.78 -14.20
N ALA A 351 5.00 -9.95 -13.46
CA ALA A 351 3.89 -10.40 -12.63
C ALA A 351 2.76 -10.98 -13.50
N LEU A 352 2.39 -10.29 -14.58
CA LEU A 352 1.40 -10.77 -15.53
C LEU A 352 1.81 -12.12 -16.15
N ASP A 353 3.04 -12.22 -16.65
CA ASP A 353 3.59 -13.43 -17.30
C ASP A 353 3.64 -14.64 -16.35
N ASN A 354 3.79 -14.40 -15.05
CA ASN A 354 3.86 -15.45 -14.03
C ASN A 354 2.52 -15.67 -13.29
N GLY A 355 1.44 -14.99 -13.69
CA GLY A 355 0.13 -15.10 -13.03
C GLY A 355 0.12 -14.60 -11.59
N VAL A 356 1.01 -13.67 -11.25
CA VAL A 356 1.16 -13.08 -9.90
C VAL A 356 0.58 -11.67 -9.88
N ARG A 357 0.04 -11.27 -8.73
CA ARG A 357 -0.39 -9.89 -8.49
C ARG A 357 0.69 -9.09 -7.79
N LEU A 358 0.89 -7.85 -8.19
CA LEU A 358 1.77 -6.92 -7.51
C LEU A 358 1.03 -6.04 -6.53
N MET A 359 1.57 -5.97 -5.33
CA MET A 359 1.10 -5.09 -4.29
C MET A 359 2.12 -3.96 -4.10
N VAL A 360 1.75 -2.75 -4.52
CA VAL A 360 2.59 -1.58 -4.27
C VAL A 360 2.31 -1.13 -2.85
N ASP A 361 3.32 -1.27 -2.00
CA ASP A 361 3.21 -0.90 -0.60
C ASP A 361 3.18 0.61 -0.43
N ALA A 362 2.37 1.07 0.52
CA ALA A 362 2.38 2.46 0.94
C ALA A 362 3.60 2.76 1.83
N GLU A 363 4.07 4.00 1.77
CA GLU A 363 5.25 4.50 2.46
C GLU A 363 4.88 5.75 3.29
N GLN A 364 5.85 6.63 3.56
CA GLN A 364 5.60 7.86 4.32
C GLN A 364 4.70 8.86 3.58
N THR A 365 3.98 9.70 4.32
CA THR A 365 2.92 10.58 3.79
C THR A 365 3.39 11.63 2.79
N TYR A 366 4.70 11.92 2.77
CA TYR A 366 5.32 12.86 1.85
C TYR A 366 5.76 12.22 0.51
N PHE A 367 5.80 10.88 0.42
CA PHE A 367 5.97 10.15 -0.85
C PHE A 367 4.65 9.60 -1.39
N GLN A 368 3.68 9.36 -0.49
CA GLN A 368 2.48 8.58 -0.80
C GLN A 368 1.62 9.12 -1.95
N PRO A 369 1.44 10.45 -2.16
CA PRO A 369 0.68 10.95 -3.31
C PRO A 369 1.28 10.53 -4.65
N ALA A 370 2.60 10.65 -4.83
CA ALA A 370 3.29 10.20 -6.03
C ALA A 370 3.19 8.68 -6.21
N ILE A 371 3.46 7.91 -5.13
CA ILE A 371 3.37 6.44 -5.15
C ILE A 371 1.98 5.99 -5.60
N SER A 372 0.93 6.59 -5.02
CA SER A 372 -0.46 6.26 -5.33
C SER A 372 -0.78 6.58 -6.79
N ARG A 373 -0.41 7.79 -7.25
CA ARG A 373 -0.64 8.21 -8.64
C ARG A 373 0.04 7.27 -9.65
N LEU A 374 1.32 6.95 -9.43
CA LEU A 374 2.06 6.05 -10.32
C LEU A 374 1.46 4.64 -10.31
N THR A 375 1.00 4.17 -9.15
CA THR A 375 0.35 2.86 -9.03
C THR A 375 -0.98 2.82 -9.80
N LEU A 376 -1.78 3.89 -9.76
CA LEU A 376 -3.02 3.98 -10.52
C LEU A 376 -2.77 3.98 -12.03
N GLU A 377 -1.72 4.64 -12.53
CA GLU A 377 -1.35 4.56 -13.95
C GLU A 377 -0.97 3.13 -14.35
N MET A 378 -0.34 2.37 -13.44
CA MET A 378 -0.08 0.94 -13.66
C MET A 378 -1.37 0.11 -13.62
N GLN A 379 -2.31 0.39 -12.70
CA GLN A 379 -3.63 -0.26 -12.72
C GLN A 379 -4.36 0.01 -14.03
N ARG A 380 -4.42 1.28 -14.44
CA ARG A 380 -4.97 1.71 -15.72
C ARG A 380 -4.35 0.92 -16.87
N LYS A 381 -3.04 0.74 -16.90
CA LYS A 381 -2.35 0.02 -17.98
C LYS A 381 -2.63 -1.49 -17.96
N PHE A 382 -2.50 -2.14 -16.80
CA PHE A 382 -2.41 -3.60 -16.67
C PHE A 382 -3.70 -4.28 -16.16
N ASN A 383 -4.57 -3.60 -15.41
CA ASN A 383 -5.79 -4.19 -14.84
C ASN A 383 -6.96 -4.19 -15.84
N ARG A 384 -6.78 -4.82 -17.00
CA ARG A 384 -7.78 -4.80 -18.09
C ARG A 384 -8.87 -5.86 -17.95
N GLU A 385 -8.50 -7.07 -17.54
CA GLU A 385 -9.43 -8.20 -17.40
C GLU A 385 -9.66 -8.59 -15.94
N LYS A 386 -8.64 -8.37 -15.10
CA LYS A 386 -8.66 -8.62 -13.66
C LYS A 386 -7.62 -7.72 -12.98
N PRO A 387 -7.71 -7.47 -11.67
CA PRO A 387 -6.67 -6.76 -10.95
C PRO A 387 -5.36 -7.56 -10.91
N VAL A 388 -4.31 -6.97 -11.49
CA VAL A 388 -2.92 -7.44 -11.40
C VAL A 388 -2.14 -6.56 -10.44
N ILE A 389 -2.37 -5.25 -10.50
CA ILE A 389 -1.72 -4.23 -9.67
C ILE A 389 -2.69 -3.78 -8.58
N PHE A 390 -2.20 -3.73 -7.34
CA PHE A 390 -2.94 -3.28 -6.16
C PHE A 390 -2.26 -2.06 -5.54
N ASN A 391 -3.04 -0.99 -5.33
CA ASN A 391 -2.61 0.18 -4.58
C ASN A 391 -2.90 0.01 -3.09
N THR A 392 -2.00 0.48 -2.22
CA THR A 392 -2.18 0.41 -0.77
C THR A 392 -2.70 1.74 -0.23
N TYR A 393 -3.85 1.68 0.46
CA TYR A 393 -4.45 2.83 1.15
C TYR A 393 -4.28 2.69 2.65
N GLN A 394 -3.77 3.75 3.28
CA GLN A 394 -3.50 3.79 4.71
C GLN A 394 -4.62 4.52 5.45
N CYS A 395 -5.52 3.78 6.10
CA CYS A 395 -6.72 4.31 6.74
C CYS A 395 -6.46 5.08 8.06
N TYR A 396 -5.23 5.15 8.54
CA TYR A 396 -4.84 6.11 9.58
C TYR A 396 -4.78 7.56 9.08
N LEU A 397 -4.80 7.80 7.76
CA LEU A 397 -4.79 9.15 7.20
C LEU A 397 -6.18 9.77 7.18
N LYS A 398 -6.25 11.09 7.39
CA LYS A 398 -7.48 11.87 7.27
C LYS A 398 -8.06 11.82 5.85
N GLU A 399 -7.20 11.79 4.83
CA GLU A 399 -7.58 11.80 3.41
C GLU A 399 -7.89 10.41 2.83
N ALA A 400 -7.80 9.33 3.62
CA ALA A 400 -7.88 7.97 3.09
C ALA A 400 -9.19 7.70 2.32
N TYR A 401 -10.32 8.16 2.85
CA TYR A 401 -11.63 7.98 2.22
C TYR A 401 -11.73 8.72 0.88
N ASP A 402 -11.31 9.98 0.84
CA ASP A 402 -11.35 10.77 -0.39
C ASP A 402 -10.45 10.15 -1.46
N ASN A 403 -9.26 9.67 -1.08
CA ASN A 403 -8.34 9.04 -2.02
C ASN A 403 -8.93 7.74 -2.60
N VAL A 404 -9.50 6.87 -1.75
CA VAL A 404 -10.15 5.63 -2.22
C VAL A 404 -11.32 5.93 -3.14
N THR A 405 -12.19 6.88 -2.78
CA THR A 405 -13.42 7.17 -3.54
C THR A 405 -13.13 7.81 -4.89
N VAL A 406 -12.17 8.75 -4.94
CA VAL A 406 -11.68 9.37 -6.19
C VAL A 406 -11.08 8.31 -7.12
N ASP A 407 -10.27 7.40 -6.60
CA ASP A 407 -9.59 6.39 -7.42
C ASP A 407 -10.54 5.32 -7.95
N VAL A 408 -11.54 4.91 -7.15
CA VAL A 408 -12.62 4.02 -7.60
C VAL A 408 -13.42 4.69 -8.72
N GLU A 409 -13.83 5.94 -8.54
CA GLU A 409 -14.58 6.68 -9.57
C GLU A 409 -13.76 6.83 -10.86
N LEU A 410 -12.47 7.12 -10.76
CA LEU A 410 -11.58 7.19 -11.91
C LEU A 410 -11.53 5.85 -12.66
N SER A 411 -11.42 4.74 -11.93
CA SER A 411 -11.43 3.39 -12.53
C SER A 411 -12.72 3.07 -13.26
N ARG A 412 -13.86 3.51 -12.70
CA ARG A 412 -15.19 3.34 -13.28
C ARG A 412 -15.33 4.13 -14.58
N ARG A 413 -14.93 5.40 -14.58
CA ARG A 413 -15.03 6.29 -15.75
C ARG A 413 -14.22 5.81 -16.94
N GLU A 414 -13.03 5.28 -16.67
CA GLU A 414 -12.11 4.87 -17.72
C GLU A 414 -12.12 3.36 -18.01
N GLY A 415 -12.82 2.57 -17.19
CA GLY A 415 -13.14 1.18 -17.44
C GLY A 415 -11.99 0.19 -17.26
N TRP A 416 -11.28 0.27 -16.13
CA TRP A 416 -10.32 -0.77 -15.70
C TRP A 416 -10.70 -1.35 -14.34
N TYR A 417 -10.13 -2.51 -14.02
CA TYR A 417 -10.40 -3.18 -12.75
C TYR A 417 -9.61 -2.55 -11.60
N PHE A 418 -10.33 -2.13 -10.55
CA PHE A 418 -9.72 -1.49 -9.39
C PHE A 418 -9.15 -2.53 -8.42
N GLY A 419 -7.91 -2.31 -7.99
CA GLY A 419 -7.24 -3.15 -6.98
C GLY A 419 -6.81 -2.34 -5.76
N ALA A 420 -7.36 -2.63 -4.59
CA ALA A 420 -7.00 -1.95 -3.34
C ALA A 420 -6.47 -2.92 -2.28
N LYS A 421 -5.49 -2.47 -1.50
CA LYS A 421 -5.09 -3.05 -0.21
C LYS A 421 -5.37 -2.03 0.87
N LEU A 422 -6.27 -2.34 1.80
CA LEU A 422 -6.58 -1.46 2.92
C LEU A 422 -5.77 -1.90 4.15
N VAL A 423 -4.97 -0.97 4.68
CA VAL A 423 -4.21 -1.13 5.93
C VAL A 423 -4.56 0.00 6.90
N ARG A 424 -4.30 -0.16 8.20
CA ARG A 424 -4.34 1.00 9.12
C ARG A 424 -3.18 1.95 8.79
N GLY A 425 -1.95 1.51 9.00
CA GLY A 425 -0.74 2.30 8.73
C GLY A 425 0.44 1.82 9.57
N ALA A 426 1.67 2.09 9.11
CA ALA A 426 2.91 1.62 9.73
C ALA A 426 3.78 2.74 10.33
N TYR A 427 3.46 4.00 10.01
CA TYR A 427 4.34 5.16 10.26
C TYR A 427 3.77 6.14 11.29
N MET A 428 2.70 5.79 12.02
CA MET A 428 1.91 6.72 12.86
C MET A 428 2.73 7.60 13.81
N TYR A 429 3.65 6.98 14.56
CA TYR A 429 4.49 7.70 15.53
C TYR A 429 5.44 8.68 14.83
N GLN A 430 6.12 8.22 13.78
CA GLN A 430 7.05 9.03 12.99
C GLN A 430 6.31 10.20 12.33
N GLU A 431 5.14 9.98 11.73
CA GLU A 431 4.35 11.03 11.06
C GLU A 431 3.92 12.14 12.03
N ARG A 432 3.40 11.78 13.21
CA ARG A 432 2.97 12.75 14.22
C ARG A 432 4.15 13.52 14.82
N ALA A 433 5.26 12.83 15.10
CA ALA A 433 6.48 13.46 15.60
C ALA A 433 7.04 14.45 14.57
N ARG A 434 7.09 14.04 13.31
CA ARG A 434 7.56 14.86 12.19
C ARG A 434 6.68 16.09 11.94
N ALA A 435 5.35 15.94 11.95
CA ALA A 435 4.41 17.04 11.81
C ALA A 435 4.59 18.11 12.89
N LYS A 436 4.75 17.68 14.14
CA LYS A 436 4.98 18.57 15.28
C LYS A 436 6.31 19.31 15.19
N GLU A 437 7.40 18.60 14.88
CA GLU A 437 8.75 19.18 14.86
C GLU A 437 8.92 20.20 13.73
N ILE A 438 8.43 19.89 12.54
CA ILE A 438 8.61 20.73 11.35
C ILE A 438 7.51 21.81 11.25
N GLY A 439 6.39 21.61 11.95
CA GLY A 439 5.30 22.57 12.02
C GLY A 439 4.38 22.55 10.80
N TYR A 440 3.88 21.37 10.44
CA TYR A 440 2.77 21.20 9.48
C TYR A 440 1.63 20.39 10.11
N GLU A 441 0.45 20.41 9.48
CA GLU A 441 -0.73 19.72 10.02
C GLU A 441 -0.48 18.21 10.16
N ASP A 442 -0.86 17.64 11.31
CA ASP A 442 -0.82 16.19 11.51
C ASP A 442 -1.73 15.49 10.48
N PRO A 443 -1.18 14.67 9.56
CA PRO A 443 -1.96 14.06 8.49
C PRO A 443 -2.81 12.86 8.97
N ILE A 444 -2.64 12.43 10.21
CA ILE A 444 -3.25 11.19 10.72
C ILE A 444 -4.50 11.46 11.57
N ASN A 445 -5.37 10.47 11.65
CA ASN A 445 -6.55 10.47 12.50
C ASN A 445 -6.18 10.65 13.98
N PRO A 446 -7.04 11.29 14.79
CA PRO A 446 -6.67 11.67 16.16
C PRO A 446 -6.31 10.47 17.04
N ASP A 447 -7.06 9.37 16.90
CA ASP A 447 -6.93 8.17 17.72
C ASP A 447 -7.16 6.86 16.93
N TYR A 448 -6.97 5.74 17.62
CA TYR A 448 -7.12 4.39 17.08
C TYR A 448 -8.56 4.09 16.63
N GLU A 449 -9.57 4.58 17.33
CA GLU A 449 -10.98 4.35 16.97
C GLU A 449 -11.40 5.18 15.76
N ALA A 450 -10.91 6.40 15.63
CA ALA A 450 -11.06 7.21 14.43
C ALA A 450 -10.42 6.52 13.21
N THR A 451 -9.27 5.88 13.40
CA THR A 451 -8.64 5.04 12.36
C THR A 451 -9.49 3.80 12.02
N ASN A 452 -10.11 3.15 13.00
CA ASN A 452 -11.03 2.03 12.74
C ASN A 452 -12.26 2.47 11.94
N ARG A 453 -12.89 3.59 12.32
CA ARG A 453 -14.02 4.17 11.57
C ARG A 453 -13.62 4.52 10.14
N MET A 454 -12.46 5.13 9.94
CA MET A 454 -11.94 5.43 8.60
C MET A 454 -11.71 4.15 7.79
N TYR A 455 -11.14 3.10 8.40
CA TYR A 455 -10.94 1.80 7.74
C TYR A 455 -12.26 1.19 7.29
N HIS A 456 -13.26 1.12 8.18
CA HIS A 456 -14.58 0.57 7.85
C HIS A 456 -15.27 1.38 6.77
N LYS A 457 -15.19 2.72 6.83
CA LYS A 457 -15.76 3.61 5.82
C LYS A 457 -15.13 3.39 4.43
N CYS A 458 -13.81 3.26 4.35
CA CYS A 458 -13.12 2.95 3.09
C CYS A 458 -13.48 1.55 2.57
N LEU A 459 -13.53 0.56 3.47
CA LEU A 459 -13.86 -0.82 3.11
C LEU A 459 -15.28 -0.94 2.59
N GLU A 460 -16.24 -0.32 3.26
CA GLU A 460 -17.66 -0.31 2.86
C GLU A 460 -17.82 0.24 1.44
N TYR A 461 -17.20 1.38 1.13
CA TYR A 461 -17.25 1.96 -0.21
C TYR A 461 -16.70 1.03 -1.30
N VAL A 462 -15.58 0.34 -1.04
CA VAL A 462 -15.01 -0.61 -2.01
C VAL A 462 -15.89 -1.86 -2.14
N LEU A 463 -16.50 -2.33 -1.05
CA LEU A 463 -17.44 -3.46 -1.08
C LEU A 463 -18.72 -3.13 -1.86
N GLU A 464 -19.24 -1.91 -1.73
CA GLU A 464 -20.37 -1.41 -2.52
C GLU A 464 -20.02 -1.37 -4.02
N GLU A 465 -18.81 -0.93 -4.38
CA GLU A 465 -18.35 -1.00 -5.77
C GLU A 465 -18.22 -2.45 -6.28
N ILE A 466 -17.73 -3.36 -5.44
CA ILE A 466 -17.69 -4.80 -5.76
C ILE A 466 -19.10 -5.33 -6.03
N GLU A 467 -20.06 -5.01 -5.16
CA GLU A 467 -21.45 -5.43 -5.30
C GLU A 467 -22.06 -4.91 -6.60
N HIS A 468 -21.86 -3.63 -6.90
CA HIS A 468 -22.44 -2.91 -8.03
C HIS A 468 -21.86 -3.35 -9.38
N SER A 469 -20.53 -3.35 -9.56
CA SER A 469 -19.91 -3.56 -10.88
C SER A 469 -19.15 -4.87 -11.01
N ARG A 470 -18.76 -5.50 -9.89
CA ARG A 470 -17.81 -6.63 -9.84
C ARG A 470 -16.45 -6.31 -10.46
N THR A 471 -16.13 -5.04 -10.73
CA THR A 471 -14.85 -4.63 -11.34
C THR A 471 -13.81 -4.16 -10.33
N ALA A 472 -14.10 -4.21 -9.03
CA ALA A 472 -13.14 -3.96 -7.97
C ALA A 472 -12.74 -5.25 -7.24
N ASN A 473 -11.55 -5.25 -6.65
CA ASN A 473 -11.12 -6.22 -5.65
C ASN A 473 -10.41 -5.51 -4.50
N VAL A 474 -10.54 -6.06 -3.28
CA VAL A 474 -9.94 -5.49 -2.07
C VAL A 474 -9.19 -6.55 -1.25
N MET A 475 -8.00 -6.20 -0.80
CA MET A 475 -7.24 -6.90 0.24
C MET A 475 -7.50 -6.21 1.59
N VAL A 476 -8.22 -6.90 2.46
CA VAL A 476 -8.48 -6.52 3.85
C VAL A 476 -7.28 -6.95 4.70
N ALA A 477 -6.24 -6.13 4.72
CA ALA A 477 -5.00 -6.40 5.43
C ALA A 477 -5.10 -5.92 6.89
N THR A 478 -5.50 -6.82 7.80
CA THR A 478 -5.73 -6.52 9.21
C THR A 478 -5.58 -7.75 10.10
N HIS A 479 -5.03 -7.54 11.29
CA HIS A 479 -5.01 -8.51 12.40
C HIS A 479 -6.18 -8.34 13.37
N ASN A 480 -6.99 -7.31 13.19
CA ASN A 480 -8.12 -7.01 14.05
C ASN A 480 -9.32 -7.89 13.67
N GLU A 481 -9.69 -8.79 14.57
CA GLU A 481 -10.80 -9.74 14.38
C GLU A 481 -12.14 -9.05 14.13
N ASP A 482 -12.43 -7.93 14.79
CA ASP A 482 -13.70 -7.20 14.63
C ASP A 482 -13.83 -6.64 13.21
N THR A 483 -12.71 -6.20 12.61
CA THR A 483 -12.68 -5.75 11.22
C THR A 483 -12.94 -6.91 10.26
N VAL A 484 -12.42 -8.10 10.56
CA VAL A 484 -12.68 -9.31 9.78
C VAL A 484 -14.16 -9.70 9.91
N LYS A 485 -14.72 -9.75 11.12
CA LYS A 485 -16.14 -10.04 11.36
C LYS A 485 -17.04 -9.06 10.62
N PHE A 486 -16.77 -7.75 10.73
CA PHE A 486 -17.48 -6.72 9.97
C PHE A 486 -17.46 -6.99 8.46
N THR A 487 -16.32 -7.41 7.91
CA THR A 487 -16.19 -7.75 6.49
C THR A 487 -17.07 -8.95 6.13
N LEU A 488 -17.03 -10.03 6.93
CA LEU A 488 -17.85 -11.23 6.69
C LEU A 488 -19.35 -10.92 6.77
N GLU A 489 -19.76 -10.09 7.73
CA GLU A 489 -21.14 -9.62 7.85
C GLU A 489 -21.59 -8.84 6.62
N LYS A 490 -20.74 -7.96 6.08
CA LYS A 490 -21.03 -7.22 4.83
C LYS A 490 -21.11 -8.16 3.62
N MET A 491 -20.16 -9.09 3.49
CA MET A 491 -20.20 -10.11 2.43
C MET A 491 -21.50 -10.94 2.48
N ASN A 492 -21.94 -11.34 3.68
CA ASN A 492 -23.22 -12.04 3.88
C ASN A 492 -24.43 -11.17 3.52
N LYS A 493 -24.41 -9.86 3.81
CA LYS A 493 -25.50 -8.98 3.42
C LYS A 493 -25.58 -8.77 1.91
N MET A 494 -24.44 -8.77 1.24
CA MET A 494 -24.28 -8.49 -0.20
C MET A 494 -24.28 -9.76 -1.08
N GLY A 495 -24.41 -10.96 -0.49
CA GLY A 495 -24.34 -12.22 -1.26
C GLY A 495 -22.99 -12.49 -1.92
N LEU A 496 -21.89 -11.96 -1.36
CA LEU A 496 -20.55 -12.16 -1.91
C LEU A 496 -19.99 -13.52 -1.50
N SER A 497 -19.80 -14.41 -2.47
CA SER A 497 -19.19 -15.72 -2.22
C SER A 497 -17.66 -15.61 -2.12
N PRO A 498 -17.01 -16.37 -1.22
CA PRO A 498 -15.54 -16.44 -1.16
C PRO A 498 -14.91 -16.86 -2.49
N THR A 499 -15.61 -17.71 -3.25
CA THR A 499 -15.15 -18.25 -4.53
C THR A 499 -15.09 -17.22 -5.66
N GLU A 500 -15.74 -16.06 -5.50
CA GLU A 500 -15.67 -14.97 -6.47
C GLU A 500 -14.31 -14.25 -6.46
N ASN A 501 -13.47 -14.51 -5.45
CA ASN A 501 -12.15 -13.92 -5.28
C ASN A 501 -12.14 -12.38 -5.34
N LYS A 502 -13.19 -11.72 -4.82
CA LYS A 502 -13.29 -10.25 -4.78
C LYS A 502 -12.70 -9.64 -3.52
N VAL A 503 -12.84 -10.34 -2.40
CA VAL A 503 -12.37 -9.91 -1.08
C VAL A 503 -11.29 -10.87 -0.60
N TYR A 504 -10.09 -10.34 -0.43
CA TYR A 504 -8.91 -11.06 0.06
C TYR A 504 -8.63 -10.67 1.50
N PHE A 505 -8.10 -11.61 2.30
CA PHE A 505 -7.69 -11.32 3.68
C PHE A 505 -6.18 -11.43 3.81
N GLY A 506 -5.57 -10.46 4.51
CA GLY A 506 -4.12 -10.39 4.67
C GLY A 506 -3.69 -10.28 6.13
N GLN A 507 -2.77 -11.15 6.57
CA GLN A 507 -2.11 -11.05 7.87
C GLN A 507 -0.60 -11.25 7.74
N LEU A 508 0.17 -10.77 8.70
CA LEU A 508 1.61 -11.08 8.75
C LEU A 508 1.86 -12.55 9.14
N LEU A 509 2.90 -13.16 8.58
CA LEU A 509 3.38 -14.47 9.00
C LEU A 509 3.73 -14.47 10.49
N GLY A 510 3.34 -15.52 11.20
CA GLY A 510 3.63 -15.70 12.62
C GLY A 510 2.70 -14.96 13.58
N MET A 511 1.63 -14.34 13.07
CA MET A 511 0.65 -13.58 13.86
C MET A 511 -0.79 -13.92 13.44
N CYS A 512 -1.71 -13.98 14.40
CA CYS A 512 -3.15 -14.14 14.17
C CYS A 512 -3.51 -15.37 13.31
N ASP A 513 -2.89 -16.51 13.58
CA ASP A 513 -3.21 -17.77 12.87
C ASP A 513 -4.64 -18.25 13.15
N GLN A 514 -5.19 -17.90 14.32
CA GLN A 514 -6.60 -18.06 14.66
C GLN A 514 -7.57 -17.31 13.74
N ILE A 515 -7.09 -16.33 12.96
CA ILE A 515 -7.90 -15.64 11.95
C ILE A 515 -7.66 -16.28 10.58
N SER A 516 -6.39 -16.38 10.17
CA SER A 516 -6.04 -16.74 8.80
C SER A 516 -6.43 -18.17 8.42
N PHE A 517 -6.15 -19.15 9.28
CA PHE A 517 -6.38 -20.56 8.92
C PHE A 517 -7.87 -20.93 8.95
N PRO A 518 -8.70 -20.50 9.91
CA PRO A 518 -10.14 -20.73 9.83
C PRO A 518 -10.77 -20.13 8.57
N LEU A 519 -10.36 -18.91 8.18
CA LEU A 519 -10.79 -18.29 6.91
C LEU A 519 -10.34 -19.12 5.70
N GLY A 520 -9.07 -19.50 5.61
CA GLY A 520 -8.53 -20.28 4.49
C GLY A 520 -9.22 -21.64 4.35
N GLN A 521 -9.44 -22.34 5.46
CA GLN A 521 -10.15 -23.61 5.50
C GLN A 521 -11.64 -23.48 5.13
N ALA A 522 -12.24 -22.31 5.36
CA ALA A 522 -13.59 -21.97 4.92
C ALA A 522 -13.66 -21.54 3.43
N GLY A 523 -12.54 -21.59 2.69
CA GLY A 523 -12.49 -21.31 1.26
C GLY A 523 -12.29 -19.83 0.89
N PHE A 524 -12.01 -18.97 1.87
CA PHE A 524 -11.66 -17.57 1.60
C PHE A 524 -10.25 -17.46 1.02
N PRO A 525 -10.01 -16.49 0.13
CA PRO A 525 -8.67 -16.26 -0.37
C PRO A 525 -7.88 -15.45 0.67
N VAL A 526 -7.12 -16.17 1.50
CA VAL A 526 -6.33 -15.63 2.59
C VAL A 526 -4.85 -15.68 2.24
N TYR A 527 -4.10 -14.65 2.62
CA TYR A 527 -2.66 -14.58 2.37
C TYR A 527 -1.91 -14.17 3.63
N LYS A 528 -0.80 -14.87 3.90
CA LYS A 528 0.21 -14.38 4.83
C LYS A 528 1.21 -13.50 4.09
N TYR A 529 1.59 -12.38 4.67
CA TYR A 529 2.77 -11.64 4.25
C TYR A 529 4.00 -12.37 4.79
N VAL A 530 4.83 -12.90 3.89
CA VAL A 530 5.88 -13.91 4.15
C VAL A 530 7.26 -13.28 3.90
N PRO A 531 7.92 -12.80 4.97
CA PRO A 531 9.33 -12.43 4.97
C PRO A 531 10.22 -13.62 4.67
N TYR A 532 11.27 -13.40 3.88
CA TYR A 532 12.36 -14.37 3.74
C TYR A 532 13.70 -13.65 3.50
N GLY A 533 14.80 -14.30 3.88
CA GLY A 533 16.15 -13.76 3.77
C GLY A 533 17.11 -14.38 4.80
N PRO A 534 18.43 -14.22 4.61
CA PRO A 534 19.44 -14.73 5.52
C PRO A 534 19.26 -14.21 6.95
N VAL A 535 19.52 -15.04 7.97
CA VAL A 535 19.26 -14.69 9.38
C VAL A 535 19.86 -13.36 9.79
N ASN A 536 21.12 -13.09 9.41
CA ASN A 536 21.82 -11.86 9.80
C ASN A 536 21.25 -10.61 9.14
N GLU A 537 20.68 -10.75 7.96
CA GLU A 537 20.19 -9.64 7.14
C GLU A 537 18.74 -9.26 7.47
N VAL A 538 18.02 -10.14 8.18
CA VAL A 538 16.64 -9.90 8.63
C VAL A 538 16.53 -9.54 10.11
N ILE A 539 17.65 -9.39 10.84
CA ILE A 539 17.63 -8.98 12.26
C ILE A 539 16.88 -7.66 12.47
N PRO A 540 17.12 -6.59 11.67
CA PRO A 540 16.38 -5.34 11.82
C PRO A 540 14.87 -5.52 11.68
N TYR A 541 14.45 -6.33 10.70
CA TYR A 541 13.05 -6.72 10.50
C TYR A 541 12.46 -7.44 11.72
N LEU A 542 13.17 -8.44 12.25
CA LEU A 542 12.75 -9.23 13.40
C LEU A 542 12.63 -8.40 14.68
N SER A 543 13.56 -7.47 14.91
CA SER A 543 13.54 -6.55 16.04
C SER A 543 12.26 -5.70 16.04
N ARG A 544 11.91 -5.15 14.88
CA ARG A 544 10.67 -4.40 14.70
C ARG A 544 9.42 -5.25 14.91
N ARG A 545 9.38 -6.48 14.37
CA ARG A 545 8.29 -7.45 14.65
C ARG A 545 8.15 -7.76 16.14
N ALA A 546 9.25 -7.88 16.87
CA ALA A 546 9.19 -8.11 18.32
C ALA A 546 8.60 -6.90 19.06
N GLN A 547 8.99 -5.69 18.69
CA GLN A 547 8.45 -4.45 19.25
C GLN A 547 6.95 -4.26 18.95
N GLU A 548 6.48 -4.62 17.75
CA GLU A 548 5.05 -4.60 17.41
C GLU A 548 4.24 -5.52 18.32
N ASN A 549 4.73 -6.74 18.52
CA ASN A 549 4.09 -7.72 19.39
C ASN A 549 4.08 -7.29 20.87
N ARG A 550 5.03 -6.45 21.28
CA ARG A 550 5.03 -5.80 22.62
C ARG A 550 3.96 -4.71 22.73
N GLY A 551 3.75 -3.92 21.67
CA GLY A 551 2.71 -2.87 21.61
C GLY A 551 1.28 -3.42 21.52
N PHE A 552 1.10 -4.62 20.98
CA PHE A 552 -0.20 -5.29 20.79
C PHE A 552 -0.70 -6.03 22.05
N MET A 553 -0.66 -5.39 23.22
CA MET A 553 -0.94 -6.04 24.52
C MET A 553 -2.28 -6.78 24.61
N LYS A 554 -3.35 -6.34 23.91
CA LYS A 554 -4.64 -7.06 23.93
C LYS A 554 -4.72 -8.22 22.93
N GLY A 555 -4.24 -8.03 21.68
CA GLY A 555 -4.29 -9.06 20.64
C GLY A 555 -3.36 -10.25 20.95
N SER A 556 -2.14 -9.96 21.41
CA SER A 556 -1.16 -10.97 21.82
C SER A 556 -1.63 -11.82 23.00
N GLN A 557 -2.36 -11.22 23.96
CA GLN A 557 -2.94 -11.95 25.10
C GLN A 557 -4.01 -12.96 24.65
N ARG A 558 -4.88 -12.57 23.70
CA ARG A 558 -5.88 -13.48 23.15
C ARG A 558 -5.24 -14.63 22.39
N GLU A 559 -4.29 -14.34 21.49
CA GLU A 559 -3.57 -15.38 20.74
C GLU A 559 -2.87 -16.36 21.68
N ARG A 560 -2.19 -15.85 22.72
CA ARG A 560 -1.56 -16.70 23.76
C ARG A 560 -2.56 -17.59 24.47
N SER A 561 -3.75 -17.08 24.80
CA SER A 561 -4.82 -17.86 25.44
C SER A 561 -5.29 -19.01 24.55
N LEU A 562 -5.51 -18.74 23.26
CA LEU A 562 -5.94 -19.75 22.29
C LEU A 562 -4.86 -20.82 22.04
N LEU A 563 -3.58 -20.42 21.98
CA LEU A 563 -2.45 -21.35 21.89
C LEU A 563 -2.40 -22.30 23.10
N TRP A 564 -2.57 -21.78 24.32
CA TRP A 564 -2.64 -22.60 25.53
C TRP A 564 -3.85 -23.54 25.54
N LYS A 565 -5.03 -23.04 25.14
CA LYS A 565 -6.25 -23.84 25.02
C LYS A 565 -6.03 -25.02 24.04
N GLU A 566 -5.39 -24.79 22.89
CA GLU A 566 -5.09 -25.88 21.95
C GLU A 566 -4.07 -26.87 22.50
N LEU A 567 -2.98 -26.38 23.08
CA LEU A 567 -1.95 -27.27 23.64
C LEU A 567 -2.53 -28.15 24.74
N THR A 568 -3.37 -27.57 25.60
CA THR A 568 -4.07 -28.29 26.67
C THR A 568 -5.04 -29.32 26.09
N ARG A 569 -5.84 -28.94 25.08
CA ARG A 569 -6.74 -29.87 24.37
C ARG A 569 -5.98 -31.08 23.82
N ARG A 570 -4.85 -30.85 23.14
CA ARG A 570 -4.02 -31.92 22.57
C ARG A 570 -3.46 -32.85 23.63
N VAL A 571 -3.00 -32.33 24.76
CA VAL A 571 -2.52 -33.16 25.88
C VAL A 571 -3.66 -33.99 26.46
N LEU A 572 -4.81 -33.39 26.74
CA LEU A 572 -5.97 -34.08 27.31
C LEU A 572 -6.56 -35.16 26.37
N CYS A 573 -6.46 -34.95 25.05
CA CYS A 573 -6.94 -35.91 24.05
C CYS A 573 -5.88 -36.92 23.59
N GLY A 574 -4.71 -36.99 24.25
CA GLY A 574 -3.64 -37.92 23.89
C GLY A 574 -2.87 -37.59 22.60
N GLN A 575 -3.05 -36.41 22.02
CA GLN A 575 -2.40 -35.93 20.79
C GLN A 575 -1.03 -35.26 21.06
N ILE A 576 -0.21 -35.90 21.90
CA ILE A 576 1.09 -35.37 22.36
C ILE A 576 2.11 -35.26 21.20
N PHE A 577 1.97 -36.08 20.16
CA PHE A 577 2.80 -36.05 18.95
C PHE A 577 2.02 -35.65 17.69
N TYR A 578 1.15 -34.64 17.80
CA TYR A 578 0.40 -34.15 16.65
C TYR A 578 1.32 -33.67 15.52
N LYS A 579 1.12 -34.23 14.33
CA LYS A 579 1.70 -33.75 13.08
C LYS A 579 0.56 -33.40 12.12
N PRO A 580 0.57 -32.19 11.53
CA PRO A 580 -0.40 -31.83 10.49
C PRO A 580 -0.22 -32.76 9.27
N VAL A 581 -1.35 -33.17 8.69
CA VAL A 581 -1.39 -33.95 7.44
C VAL A 581 -1.83 -33.00 6.32
N TYR A 582 -1.07 -32.94 5.24
CA TYR A 582 -1.34 -32.10 4.07
C TYR A 582 -0.73 -32.67 2.79
#